data_AF-A0A7V9HQ22-F1
#
_entry.id   AF-A0A7V9HQ22-F1
#
_cell.length_a   1.000
_cell.length_b   1.000
_cell.length_c   1.000
_cell.angle_alpha   90.00
_cell.angle_beta   90.00
_cell.angle_gamma   90.00
#
_symmetry.space_group_name_H-M   'P 1'
#
loop_
_entity.id
_entity.type
_entity.pdbx_description
1 polymer ?
#
loop_
_entity_poly.entity_id
_entity_poly.type
_entity_poly.pdbx_seq_one_letter_code
_entity_poly.pdbx_strand_id
1 'polypeptide(L)'
;GLVARLREEARALREKVEVVDDAPPTTDDSVRSAIRTDAPVPEPPFWGVQEIPVDLDEVFHHLDTHVLFKLHWGGRGVKGAEWERLIREDFGPRLRRMWRDQDYLRPRAVLGYFPCNADGNEVVVFDPEDPERELHRLVFPRQPRHDRICLADYFRPLTEDPNSAQERDVVALQAVTVGPRVTGVCEQLEADGEFAEQLFTHGIGVQAAEGIAEWLHARVRTELGIEAGRGRRYSWGYPACPDQSEHVKVFDLLDAQRIGLSLSGGYAVEPEQSTVAIVAHHPQATYFGMKSGFVPEDGAPDALVIEAPRADELPPDSEPAEAGEPEPAPVPSAG
;
A
#
# COMPACT_ATOMS: atom_id res chain seq x y z
N GLY A 1 -16.64 -38.44 -12.72
CA GLY A 1 -15.38 -38.43 -11.92
C GLY A 1 -14.84 -37.02 -11.83
N LEU A 2 -13.89 -36.75 -10.93
CA LEU A 2 -13.33 -35.41 -10.67
C LEU A 2 -12.88 -34.69 -11.95
N VAL A 3 -12.15 -35.39 -12.83
CA VAL A 3 -11.67 -34.85 -14.11
C VAL A 3 -12.81 -34.36 -15.02
N ALA A 4 -13.94 -35.07 -15.05
CA ALA A 4 -15.08 -34.66 -15.88
C ALA A 4 -15.73 -33.38 -15.35
N ARG A 5 -15.87 -33.27 -14.01
CA ARG A 5 -16.40 -32.08 -13.35
C ARG A 5 -15.53 -30.86 -13.59
N LEU A 6 -14.21 -30.98 -13.40
CA LEU A 6 -13.26 -29.88 -13.67
C LEU A 6 -13.29 -29.43 -15.14
N ARG A 7 -13.44 -30.37 -16.09
CA ARG A 7 -13.58 -30.03 -17.51
C ARG A 7 -14.89 -29.31 -17.82
N GLU A 8 -15.97 -29.68 -17.16
CA GLU A 8 -17.28 -29.06 -17.30
C GLU A 8 -17.29 -27.65 -16.70
N GLU A 9 -16.74 -27.47 -15.49
CA GLU A 9 -16.56 -26.17 -14.84
C GLU A 9 -15.70 -25.24 -15.69
N ALA A 10 -14.57 -25.73 -16.22
CA ALA A 10 -13.70 -24.94 -17.10
C ALA A 10 -14.39 -24.56 -18.42
N ARG A 11 -15.23 -25.45 -18.97
CA ARG A 11 -16.05 -25.14 -20.16
C ARG A 11 -17.08 -24.06 -19.83
N ALA A 12 -17.82 -24.21 -18.75
CA ALA A 12 -18.82 -23.24 -18.31
C ALA A 12 -18.21 -21.85 -18.07
N LEU A 13 -17.01 -21.77 -17.50
CA LEU A 13 -16.26 -20.52 -17.33
C LEU A 13 -15.90 -19.87 -18.68
N ARG A 14 -15.45 -20.65 -19.67
CA ARG A 14 -15.08 -20.14 -21.01
C ARG A 14 -16.29 -19.74 -21.86
N GLU A 15 -17.39 -20.45 -21.71
CA GLU A 15 -18.63 -20.21 -22.45
C GLU A 15 -19.52 -19.16 -21.77
N LYS A 16 -19.15 -18.71 -20.56
CA LYS A 16 -19.83 -17.61 -19.87
C LYS A 16 -19.72 -16.36 -20.72
N VAL A 17 -20.85 -15.94 -21.29
CA VAL A 17 -20.95 -14.73 -22.10
C VAL A 17 -20.47 -13.55 -21.25
N GLU A 18 -19.43 -12.86 -21.70
CA GLU A 18 -19.06 -11.57 -21.14
C GLU A 18 -20.22 -10.60 -21.40
N VAL A 19 -20.84 -10.14 -20.32
CA VAL A 19 -21.79 -9.03 -20.40
C VAL A 19 -20.96 -7.81 -20.79
N VAL A 20 -21.20 -7.28 -22.00
CA VAL A 20 -20.57 -6.04 -22.44
C VAL A 20 -20.98 -4.96 -21.44
N ASP A 21 -20.00 -4.44 -20.73
CA ASP A 21 -20.19 -3.40 -19.74
C ASP A 21 -20.20 -2.04 -20.46
N ASP A 22 -21.35 -1.38 -20.53
CA ASP A 22 -21.51 -0.05 -21.15
C ASP A 22 -20.88 1.10 -20.32
N ALA A 23 -20.09 0.78 -19.28
CA ALA A 23 -19.38 1.79 -18.53
C ALA A 23 -18.21 2.40 -19.34
N PRO A 24 -17.87 3.68 -19.11
CA PRO A 24 -16.69 4.28 -19.73
C PRO A 24 -15.40 3.51 -19.39
N PRO A 25 -14.39 3.53 -20.28
CA PRO A 25 -13.11 2.89 -20.00
C PRO A 25 -12.41 3.54 -18.80
N THR A 26 -11.54 2.80 -18.12
CA THR A 26 -10.78 3.31 -16.96
C THR A 26 -9.79 4.43 -17.35
N THR A 27 -9.53 4.61 -18.64
CA THR A 27 -8.71 5.69 -19.19
C THR A 27 -9.51 6.96 -19.50
N ASP A 28 -10.85 6.94 -19.35
CA ASP A 28 -11.70 8.10 -19.61
C ASP A 28 -11.55 9.15 -18.50
N ASP A 29 -10.98 10.30 -18.85
CA ASP A 29 -10.73 11.45 -18.00
C ASP A 29 -11.73 12.60 -18.21
N SER A 30 -12.74 12.40 -19.07
CA SER A 30 -13.71 13.46 -19.43
C SER A 30 -14.57 13.94 -18.26
N VAL A 31 -14.73 13.12 -17.23
CA VAL A 31 -15.47 13.45 -16.01
C VAL A 31 -14.64 13.09 -14.78
N ARG A 32 -14.15 14.12 -14.10
CA ARG A 32 -13.46 14.05 -12.81
C ARG A 32 -14.44 13.70 -11.68
N SER A 33 -13.94 13.07 -10.61
CA SER A 33 -14.72 12.88 -9.39
C SER A 33 -15.07 14.19 -8.68
N ALA A 34 -16.00 14.11 -7.73
CA ALA A 34 -16.40 15.21 -6.86
C ALA A 34 -15.41 15.50 -5.71
N ILE A 35 -14.21 14.91 -5.73
CA ILE A 35 -13.16 15.21 -4.74
C ILE A 35 -12.82 16.70 -4.80
N ARG A 36 -12.79 17.33 -3.63
CA ARG A 36 -12.51 18.76 -3.48
C ARG A 36 -11.14 19.12 -4.06
N THR A 37 -11.05 20.32 -4.63
CA THR A 37 -9.80 20.84 -5.22
C THR A 37 -9.25 22.03 -4.44
N ASP A 38 -9.86 22.38 -3.31
CA ASP A 38 -9.54 23.53 -2.46
C ASP A 38 -8.90 23.13 -1.13
N ALA A 39 -8.53 21.85 -0.95
CA ALA A 39 -7.84 21.39 0.24
C ALA A 39 -6.49 22.11 0.41
N PRO A 40 -6.06 22.43 1.64
CA PRO A 40 -4.76 23.07 1.87
C PRO A 40 -3.61 22.17 1.39
N VAL A 41 -2.62 22.76 0.72
CA VAL A 41 -1.37 22.06 0.36
C VAL A 41 -0.41 22.14 1.54
N PRO A 42 0.10 21.01 2.06
CA PRO A 42 1.09 21.01 3.14
C PRO A 42 2.46 21.43 2.60
N GLU A 43 3.33 21.93 3.48
CA GLU A 43 4.74 22.18 3.14
C GLU A 43 5.58 20.96 3.55
N PRO A 44 6.34 20.32 2.64
CA PRO A 44 7.17 19.20 3.02
C PRO A 44 8.44 19.66 3.76
N PRO A 45 9.01 18.81 4.63
CA PRO A 45 10.21 19.16 5.39
C PRO A 45 11.47 19.31 4.52
N PHE A 46 11.46 18.70 3.33
CA PHE A 46 12.51 18.79 2.32
C PHE A 46 11.91 18.51 0.95
N TRP A 47 12.67 18.85 -0.09
CA TRP A 47 12.36 18.52 -1.49
C TRP A 47 13.37 17.52 -2.05
N GLY A 48 12.92 16.72 -3.03
CA GLY A 48 13.73 15.66 -3.63
C GLY A 48 13.78 14.42 -2.75
N VAL A 49 14.81 13.61 -2.91
CA VAL A 49 14.89 12.27 -2.32
C VAL A 49 15.90 12.20 -1.18
N GLN A 50 15.50 11.56 -0.08
CA GLN A 50 16.37 11.23 1.03
C GLN A 50 16.26 9.75 1.38
N GLU A 51 17.38 9.16 1.79
CA GLU A 51 17.36 7.88 2.46
C GLU A 51 17.11 8.11 3.94
N ILE A 52 16.10 7.43 4.47
CA ILE A 52 15.66 7.56 5.85
C ILE A 52 16.24 6.39 6.65
N PRO A 53 17.06 6.65 7.69
CA PRO A 53 17.56 5.60 8.56
C PRO A 53 16.40 4.87 9.24
N VAL A 54 16.34 3.55 9.09
CA VAL A 54 15.28 2.72 9.67
C VAL A 54 15.67 2.27 11.07
N ASP A 55 14.83 2.59 12.05
CA ASP A 55 14.92 2.07 13.41
C ASP A 55 13.98 0.86 13.57
N LEU A 56 14.54 -0.33 13.74
CA LEU A 56 13.73 -1.55 13.89
C LEU A 56 12.96 -1.60 15.22
N ASP A 57 13.38 -0.87 16.24
CA ASP A 57 12.62 -0.80 17.49
C ASP A 57 11.35 0.04 17.27
N GLU A 58 11.41 1.12 16.49
CA GLU A 58 10.22 1.87 16.09
C GLU A 58 9.32 1.05 15.16
N VAL A 59 9.89 0.41 14.14
CA VAL A 59 9.15 -0.43 13.18
C VAL A 59 8.39 -1.56 13.86
N PHE A 60 8.90 -2.11 14.96
CA PHE A 60 8.22 -3.16 15.72
C PHE A 60 6.78 -2.78 16.09
N HIS A 61 6.55 -1.52 16.43
CA HIS A 61 5.22 -1.02 16.82
C HIS A 61 4.27 -0.80 15.63
N HIS A 62 4.79 -0.89 14.39
CA HIS A 62 4.05 -0.78 13.14
C HIS A 62 3.78 -2.13 12.46
N LEU A 63 4.17 -3.25 13.08
CA LEU A 63 3.87 -4.59 12.55
C LEU A 63 2.37 -4.88 12.64
N ASP A 64 1.79 -5.41 11.56
CA ASP A 64 0.46 -6.02 11.60
C ASP A 64 0.57 -7.43 12.17
N THR A 65 0.44 -7.52 13.49
CA THR A 65 0.51 -8.82 14.17
C THR A 65 -0.71 -9.69 13.93
N HIS A 66 -1.84 -9.11 13.51
CA HIS A 66 -3.03 -9.88 13.16
C HIS A 66 -2.76 -10.69 11.89
N VAL A 67 -2.27 -10.03 10.83
CA VAL A 67 -1.89 -10.69 9.57
C VAL A 67 -0.72 -11.65 9.79
N LEU A 68 0.31 -11.25 10.56
CA LEU A 68 1.44 -12.12 10.89
C LEU A 68 0.96 -13.44 11.49
N PHE A 69 0.15 -13.36 12.55
CA PHE A 69 -0.23 -14.54 13.32
C PHE A 69 -1.31 -15.38 12.63
N LYS A 70 -2.32 -14.75 12.01
CA LYS A 70 -3.40 -15.47 11.33
C LYS A 70 -2.94 -16.06 10.00
N LEU A 71 -2.32 -15.26 9.14
CA LEU A 71 -2.01 -15.67 7.76
C LEU A 71 -0.63 -16.31 7.66
N HIS A 72 0.41 -15.66 8.17
CA HIS A 72 1.78 -16.11 7.93
C HIS A 72 2.22 -17.22 8.87
N TRP A 73 1.74 -17.24 10.12
CA TRP A 73 2.18 -18.19 11.15
C TRP A 73 1.17 -19.32 11.43
N GLY A 74 0.11 -19.42 10.62
CA GLY A 74 -0.83 -20.54 10.66
C GLY A 74 -1.91 -20.46 11.75
N GLY A 75 -2.21 -19.28 12.27
CA GLY A 75 -3.28 -19.07 13.26
C GLY A 75 -4.72 -19.06 12.68
N ARG A 76 -4.88 -19.13 11.35
CA ARG A 76 -6.19 -19.13 10.67
C ARG A 76 -7.14 -20.16 11.27
N GLY A 77 -8.36 -19.74 11.59
CA GLY A 77 -9.40 -20.60 12.18
C GLY A 77 -9.34 -20.81 13.69
N VAL A 78 -8.25 -20.42 14.37
CA VAL A 78 -8.16 -20.46 15.85
C VAL A 78 -8.89 -19.26 16.45
N LYS A 79 -9.71 -19.46 17.50
CA LYS A 79 -10.61 -18.44 18.06
C LYS A 79 -10.71 -18.47 19.59
N GLY A 80 -11.24 -17.38 20.17
CA GLY A 80 -11.54 -17.27 21.60
C GLY A 80 -10.35 -17.54 22.51
N ALA A 81 -10.57 -18.26 23.62
CA ALA A 81 -9.52 -18.53 24.62
C ALA A 81 -8.30 -19.28 24.07
N GLU A 82 -8.46 -20.09 23.01
CA GLU A 82 -7.35 -20.78 22.36
C GLU A 82 -6.45 -19.80 21.59
N TRP A 83 -7.06 -18.82 20.92
CA TRP A 83 -6.35 -17.75 20.23
C TRP A 83 -5.54 -16.89 21.20
N GLU A 84 -6.16 -16.46 22.31
CA GLU A 84 -5.47 -15.69 23.34
C GLU A 84 -4.27 -16.45 23.93
N ARG A 85 -4.44 -17.76 24.17
CA ARG A 85 -3.38 -18.62 24.67
C ARG A 85 -2.25 -18.74 23.65
N LEU A 86 -2.57 -18.96 22.37
CA LEU A 86 -1.58 -19.07 21.29
C LEU A 86 -0.70 -17.82 21.19
N ILE A 87 -1.31 -16.63 21.27
CA ILE A 87 -0.56 -15.36 21.26
C ILE A 87 0.31 -15.24 22.51
N ARG A 88 -0.26 -15.48 23.69
CA ARG A 88 0.43 -15.24 24.96
C ARG A 88 1.59 -16.20 25.20
N GLU A 89 1.43 -17.47 24.82
CA GLU A 89 2.35 -18.54 25.17
C GLU A 89 3.30 -18.94 24.02
N ASP A 90 2.96 -18.69 22.75
CA ASP A 90 3.80 -19.05 21.60
C ASP A 90 4.13 -17.84 20.71
N PHE A 91 3.15 -17.32 19.95
CA PHE A 91 3.42 -16.37 18.87
C PHE A 91 4.02 -15.04 19.38
N GLY A 92 3.46 -14.42 20.42
CA GLY A 92 3.97 -13.17 20.97
C GLY A 92 5.41 -13.29 21.50
N PRO A 93 5.72 -14.25 22.40
CA PRO A 93 7.09 -14.49 22.84
C PRO A 93 8.06 -14.84 21.71
N ARG A 94 7.62 -15.64 20.73
CA ARG A 94 8.41 -16.01 19.55
C ARG A 94 8.75 -14.80 18.70
N LEU A 95 7.78 -13.95 18.38
CA LEU A 95 7.99 -12.72 17.62
C LEU A 95 9.04 -11.84 18.32
N ARG A 96 8.87 -11.55 19.61
CA ARG A 96 9.84 -10.73 20.37
C ARG A 96 11.25 -11.32 20.36
N ARG A 97 11.37 -12.65 20.54
CA ARG A 97 12.66 -13.33 20.48
C ARG A 97 13.29 -13.19 19.09
N MET A 98 12.56 -13.56 18.04
CA MET A 98 13.07 -13.55 16.68
C MET A 98 13.39 -12.12 16.20
N TRP A 99 12.57 -11.13 16.54
CA TRP A 99 12.82 -9.73 16.21
C TRP A 99 14.10 -9.19 16.86
N ARG A 100 14.36 -9.58 18.11
CA ARG A 100 15.58 -9.18 18.84
C ARG A 100 16.82 -9.90 18.31
N ASP A 101 16.69 -11.18 17.99
CA ASP A 101 17.83 -12.06 17.68
C ASP A 101 18.17 -12.08 16.18
N GLN A 102 17.29 -11.56 15.31
CA GLN A 102 17.53 -11.54 13.87
C GLN A 102 18.74 -10.69 13.49
N ASP A 103 19.49 -11.19 12.50
CA ASP A 103 20.58 -10.47 11.83
C ASP A 103 20.38 -10.44 10.31
N TYR A 104 19.21 -10.88 9.84
CA TYR A 104 18.89 -11.09 8.43
C TYR A 104 18.03 -9.97 7.84
N LEU A 105 17.37 -9.14 8.67
CA LEU A 105 16.71 -7.93 8.21
C LEU A 105 17.77 -6.84 8.05
N ARG A 106 17.90 -6.34 6.82
CA ARG A 106 18.79 -5.24 6.43
C ARG A 106 17.93 -4.11 5.88
N PRO A 107 17.15 -3.45 6.75
CA PRO A 107 16.13 -2.52 6.32
C PRO A 107 16.73 -1.26 5.70
N ARG A 108 16.15 -0.81 4.60
CA ARG A 108 16.47 0.47 3.96
C ARG A 108 15.21 1.10 3.41
N ALA A 109 15.17 2.43 3.46
CA ALA A 109 14.00 3.20 3.06
C ALA A 109 14.43 4.49 2.38
N VAL A 110 13.79 4.83 1.27
CA VAL A 110 13.89 6.15 0.63
C VAL A 110 12.52 6.81 0.60
N LEU A 111 12.53 8.11 0.84
CA LEU A 111 11.38 8.99 0.82
C LEU A 111 11.69 10.18 -0.07
N GLY A 112 10.80 10.49 -1.00
CA GLY A 112 10.90 11.66 -1.84
C GLY A 112 9.65 12.53 -1.75
N TYR A 113 9.84 13.84 -1.67
CA TYR A 113 8.77 14.83 -1.81
C TYR A 113 9.00 15.62 -3.10
N PHE A 114 7.96 15.74 -3.92
CA PHE A 114 8.05 16.40 -5.21
C PHE A 114 6.87 17.35 -5.41
N PRO A 115 7.08 18.52 -6.06
CA PRO A 115 5.98 19.31 -6.55
C PRO A 115 5.20 18.49 -7.57
N CYS A 116 3.87 18.50 -7.50
CA CYS A 116 3.03 17.80 -8.44
C CYS A 116 1.74 18.56 -8.75
N ASN A 117 1.06 18.13 -9.81
CA ASN A 117 -0.33 18.50 -10.07
C ASN A 117 -1.05 17.35 -10.77
N ALA A 118 -2.38 17.37 -10.71
CA ALA A 118 -3.21 16.46 -11.48
C ALA A 118 -3.46 17.00 -12.90
N ASP A 119 -3.38 16.12 -13.89
CA ASP A 119 -3.76 16.37 -15.28
C ASP A 119 -4.59 15.17 -15.78
N GLY A 120 -5.92 15.32 -15.80
CA GLY A 120 -6.85 14.23 -16.08
C GLY A 120 -6.69 13.05 -15.11
N ASN A 121 -6.15 11.94 -15.61
CA ASN A 121 -5.89 10.71 -14.85
C ASN A 121 -4.42 10.56 -14.41
N GLU A 122 -3.62 11.60 -14.59
CA GLU A 122 -2.18 11.59 -14.34
C GLU A 122 -1.81 12.48 -13.17
N VAL A 123 -0.80 12.06 -12.41
CA VAL A 123 -0.05 12.94 -11.50
C VAL A 123 1.23 13.36 -12.21
N VAL A 124 1.30 14.62 -12.60
CA VAL A 124 2.50 15.23 -13.18
C VAL A 124 3.45 15.56 -12.03
N VAL A 125 4.67 15.03 -12.10
CA VAL A 125 5.72 15.23 -11.10
C VAL A 125 6.76 16.20 -11.68
N PHE A 126 7.04 17.28 -10.96
CA PHE A 126 7.95 18.33 -11.40
C PHE A 126 9.29 18.26 -10.66
N ASP A 127 10.31 18.89 -11.26
CA ASP A 127 11.63 19.06 -10.68
C ASP A 127 11.54 20.04 -9.48
N PRO A 128 11.95 19.64 -8.27
CA PRO A 128 11.91 20.56 -7.14
C PRO A 128 12.86 21.76 -7.25
N GLU A 129 13.91 21.66 -8.09
CA GLU A 129 14.82 22.78 -8.37
C GLU A 129 14.28 23.70 -9.48
N ASP A 130 13.41 23.18 -10.35
CA ASP A 130 12.73 23.91 -11.43
C ASP A 130 11.27 23.44 -11.56
N PRO A 131 10.32 23.99 -10.75
CA PRO A 131 8.95 23.51 -10.69
C PRO A 131 8.10 23.67 -11.96
N GLU A 132 8.68 24.16 -13.06
CA GLU A 132 8.07 24.17 -14.40
C GLU A 132 8.53 22.99 -15.26
N ARG A 133 9.61 22.31 -14.88
CA ARG A 133 10.15 21.16 -15.61
C ARG A 133 9.47 19.88 -15.14
N GLU A 134 8.71 19.25 -16.03
CA GLU A 134 8.16 17.91 -15.80
C GLU A 134 9.30 16.86 -15.75
N LEU A 135 9.30 16.01 -14.72
CA LEU A 135 10.16 14.84 -14.62
C LEU A 135 9.45 13.61 -15.19
N HIS A 136 8.25 13.33 -14.68
CA HIS A 136 7.44 12.15 -15.03
C HIS A 136 5.95 12.43 -14.90
N ARG A 137 5.14 11.60 -15.57
CA ARG A 137 3.68 11.55 -15.43
C ARG A 137 3.28 10.16 -14.95
N LEU A 138 2.76 10.05 -13.73
CA LEU A 138 2.27 8.79 -13.16
C LEU A 138 0.80 8.61 -13.54
N VAL A 139 0.47 7.50 -14.18
CA VAL A 139 -0.86 7.27 -14.77
C VAL A 139 -1.69 6.37 -13.87
N PHE A 140 -2.94 6.78 -13.59
CA PHE A 140 -3.84 6.03 -12.73
C PHE A 140 -5.19 5.75 -13.40
N PRO A 141 -5.75 4.55 -13.25
CA PRO A 141 -7.10 4.28 -13.75
C PRO A 141 -8.15 5.06 -12.96
N ARG A 142 -9.21 5.46 -13.66
CA ARG A 142 -10.42 6.04 -13.09
C ARG A 142 -11.49 4.97 -12.92
N GLN A 143 -12.24 5.01 -11.81
CA GLN A 143 -13.41 4.15 -11.65
C GLN A 143 -14.40 4.37 -12.81
N PRO A 144 -14.84 3.30 -13.50
CA PRO A 144 -15.77 3.42 -14.61
C PRO A 144 -17.19 3.79 -14.15
N ARG A 145 -17.52 3.52 -12.88
CA ARG A 145 -18.80 3.84 -12.21
C ARG A 145 -18.54 4.49 -10.83
N HIS A 146 -19.58 4.55 -9.99
CA HIS A 146 -19.55 5.17 -8.66
C HIS A 146 -19.16 6.63 -8.77
N ASP A 147 -18.30 7.12 -7.89
CA ASP A 147 -17.89 8.52 -7.83
C ASP A 147 -16.76 8.85 -8.82
N ARG A 148 -16.43 7.93 -9.73
CA ARG A 148 -15.38 8.09 -10.75
C ARG A 148 -14.03 8.47 -10.16
N ILE A 149 -13.67 7.90 -9.00
CA ILE A 149 -12.43 8.22 -8.31
C ILE A 149 -11.24 7.80 -9.17
N CYS A 150 -10.28 8.71 -9.32
CA CYS A 150 -8.92 8.44 -9.80
C CYS A 150 -7.94 8.92 -8.73
N LEU A 151 -6.79 8.25 -8.58
CA LEU A 151 -5.79 8.66 -7.59
C LEU A 151 -5.30 10.09 -7.82
N ALA A 152 -5.19 10.51 -9.09
CA ALA A 152 -4.81 11.87 -9.47
C ALA A 152 -5.76 12.93 -8.88
N ASP A 153 -7.03 12.59 -8.63
CA ASP A 153 -8.02 13.53 -8.11
C ASP A 153 -7.73 13.98 -6.66
N TYR A 154 -6.82 13.31 -5.95
CA TYR A 154 -6.39 13.75 -4.63
C TYR A 154 -5.34 14.87 -4.67
N PHE A 155 -4.87 15.27 -5.85
CA PHE A 155 -3.89 16.33 -6.01
C PHE A 155 -4.51 17.55 -6.70
N ARG A 156 -3.94 18.74 -6.45
CA ARG A 156 -4.35 20.01 -7.04
C ARG A 156 -4.27 19.90 -8.57
N PRO A 157 -5.36 20.17 -9.30
CA PRO A 157 -5.32 20.12 -10.76
C PRO A 157 -4.46 21.24 -11.35
N LEU A 158 -3.92 21.01 -12.54
CA LEU A 158 -3.39 22.10 -13.36
C LEU A 158 -4.51 23.10 -13.67
N THR A 159 -4.20 24.38 -13.59
CA THR A 159 -5.13 25.45 -13.94
C THR A 159 -5.18 25.62 -15.45
N GLU A 160 -6.38 25.67 -16.00
CA GLU A 160 -6.62 26.05 -17.38
C GLU A 160 -6.72 27.57 -17.55
N ASP A 161 -6.79 28.34 -16.45
CA ASP A 161 -6.88 29.79 -16.50
C ASP A 161 -5.47 30.39 -16.67
N PRO A 162 -5.14 30.98 -17.84
CA PRO A 162 -3.83 31.57 -18.07
C PRO A 162 -3.56 32.81 -17.21
N ASN A 163 -4.57 33.33 -16.51
CA ASN A 163 -4.44 34.47 -15.61
C ASN A 163 -4.28 34.08 -14.14
N SER A 164 -4.40 32.78 -13.82
CA SER A 164 -4.16 32.26 -12.47
C SER A 164 -2.73 31.75 -12.35
N ALA A 165 -2.06 32.08 -11.24
CA ALA A 165 -0.81 31.41 -10.90
C ALA A 165 -1.12 29.94 -10.55
N GLN A 166 -0.29 29.03 -11.04
CA GLN A 166 -0.39 27.61 -10.69
C GLN A 166 0.12 27.39 -9.26
N GLU A 167 -0.73 26.85 -8.39
CA GLU A 167 -0.31 26.32 -7.10
C GLU A 167 0.16 24.88 -7.30
N ARG A 168 1.41 24.60 -6.93
CA ARG A 168 1.96 23.24 -6.92
C ARG A 168 1.44 22.50 -5.70
N ASP A 169 0.97 21.27 -5.90
CA ASP A 169 0.72 20.34 -4.82
C ASP A 169 2.00 19.57 -4.46
N VAL A 170 1.91 18.67 -3.49
CA VAL A 170 2.99 17.81 -3.02
C VAL A 170 2.58 16.36 -3.15
N VAL A 171 3.44 15.56 -3.78
CA VAL A 171 3.37 14.10 -3.72
C VAL A 171 4.53 13.56 -2.92
N ALA A 172 4.24 12.61 -2.02
CA ALA A 172 5.27 11.81 -1.37
C ALA A 172 5.33 10.43 -2.03
N LEU A 173 6.54 10.01 -2.39
CA LEU A 173 6.82 8.68 -2.94
C LEU A 173 7.78 7.97 -1.98
N GLN A 174 7.56 6.68 -1.74
CA GLN A 174 8.43 5.88 -0.89
C GLN A 174 8.79 4.56 -1.54
N ALA A 175 9.97 4.07 -1.23
CA ALA A 175 10.40 2.71 -1.51
C ALA A 175 11.14 2.15 -0.28
N VAL A 176 10.78 0.95 0.14
CA VAL A 176 11.36 0.30 1.32
C VAL A 176 11.73 -1.14 1.01
N THR A 177 12.69 -1.68 1.74
CA THR A 177 13.11 -3.08 1.65
C THR A 177 13.65 -3.56 2.98
N VAL A 178 13.51 -4.85 3.28
CA VAL A 178 14.27 -5.52 4.35
C VAL A 178 15.56 -6.16 3.85
N GLY A 179 15.89 -5.97 2.57
CA GLY A 179 17.07 -6.51 1.91
C GLY A 179 16.96 -7.99 1.54
N PRO A 180 17.87 -8.51 0.70
CA PRO A 180 17.78 -9.86 0.14
C PRO A 180 18.18 -10.98 1.13
N ARG A 181 18.74 -10.62 2.29
CA ARG A 181 19.30 -11.61 3.22
C ARG A 181 18.23 -12.49 3.84
N VAL A 182 17.03 -11.99 4.10
CA VAL A 182 15.90 -12.78 4.60
C VAL A 182 15.54 -13.90 3.62
N THR A 183 15.49 -13.59 2.32
CA THR A 183 15.21 -14.57 1.26
C THR A 183 16.24 -15.69 1.27
N GLY A 184 17.54 -15.35 1.31
CA GLY A 184 18.61 -16.35 1.38
C GLY A 184 18.61 -17.18 2.67
N VAL A 185 18.15 -16.62 3.80
CA VAL A 185 17.96 -17.40 5.04
C VAL A 185 16.80 -18.38 4.89
N CYS A 186 15.67 -17.96 4.30
CA CYS A 186 14.55 -18.84 4.03
C CYS A 186 14.93 -20.00 3.11
N GLU A 187 15.68 -19.74 2.03
CA GLU A 187 16.17 -20.77 1.11
C GLU A 187 17.10 -21.78 1.82
N GLN A 188 17.97 -21.29 2.72
CA GLN A 188 18.84 -22.16 3.50
C GLN A 188 18.05 -23.04 4.48
N LEU A 189 17.09 -22.45 5.21
CA LEU A 189 16.22 -23.19 6.13
C LEU A 189 15.41 -24.27 5.39
N GLU A 190 14.94 -23.98 4.18
CA GLU A 190 14.27 -24.96 3.32
C GLU A 190 15.21 -26.11 2.95
N ALA A 191 16.43 -25.79 2.51
CA ALA A 191 17.44 -26.79 2.14
C ALA A 191 17.84 -27.70 3.32
N ASP A 192 17.83 -27.15 4.53
CA ASP A 192 18.13 -27.88 5.78
C ASP A 192 16.91 -28.65 6.33
N GLY A 193 15.72 -28.48 5.73
CA GLY A 193 14.48 -29.13 6.17
C GLY A 193 13.80 -28.48 7.38
N GLU A 194 14.21 -27.26 7.74
CA GLU A 194 13.71 -26.47 8.87
C GLU A 194 12.48 -25.63 8.47
N PHE A 195 11.46 -26.28 7.91
CA PHE A 195 10.29 -25.62 7.30
C PHE A 195 9.49 -24.74 8.29
N ALA A 196 9.44 -25.12 9.56
CA ALA A 196 8.75 -24.32 10.57
C ALA A 196 9.47 -22.99 10.83
N GLU A 197 10.80 -23.02 10.96
CA GLU A 197 11.59 -21.80 11.16
C GLU A 197 11.61 -20.94 9.89
N GLN A 198 11.63 -21.57 8.70
CA GLN A 198 11.45 -20.88 7.42
C GLN A 198 10.12 -20.11 7.39
N LEU A 199 9.00 -20.75 7.75
CA LEU A 199 7.68 -20.12 7.77
C LEU A 199 7.67 -18.89 8.67
N PHE A 200 8.21 -19.01 9.89
CA PHE A 200 8.24 -17.90 10.84
C PHE A 200 9.14 -16.76 10.36
N THR A 201 10.32 -17.09 9.84
CA THR A 201 11.29 -16.13 9.29
C THR A 201 10.73 -15.38 8.09
N HIS A 202 10.09 -16.10 7.16
CA HIS A 202 9.42 -15.50 6.01
C HIS A 202 8.30 -14.55 6.45
N GLY A 203 7.45 -14.98 7.40
CA GLY A 203 6.40 -14.12 7.96
C GLY A 203 6.94 -12.83 8.56
N ILE A 204 8.05 -12.88 9.30
CA ILE A 204 8.73 -11.69 9.82
C ILE A 204 9.27 -10.83 8.68
N GLY A 205 9.88 -11.41 7.64
CA GLY A 205 10.38 -10.66 6.50
C GLY A 205 9.28 -9.86 5.78
N VAL A 206 8.14 -10.50 5.49
CA VAL A 206 6.99 -9.84 4.86
C VAL A 206 6.44 -8.72 5.75
N GLN A 207 6.21 -9.02 7.02
CA GLN A 207 5.61 -8.05 7.94
C GLN A 207 6.55 -6.93 8.34
N ALA A 208 7.87 -7.16 8.34
CA ALA A 208 8.86 -6.11 8.50
C ALA A 208 8.85 -5.14 7.31
N ALA A 209 8.73 -5.64 6.07
CA ALA A 209 8.64 -4.76 4.90
C ALA A 209 7.41 -3.85 4.96
N GLU A 210 6.24 -4.40 5.31
CA GLU A 210 5.03 -3.59 5.49
C GLU A 210 5.09 -2.67 6.73
N GLY A 211 5.67 -3.15 7.83
CA GLY A 211 5.89 -2.35 9.03
C GLY A 211 6.78 -1.13 8.77
N ILE A 212 7.84 -1.27 7.96
CA ILE A 212 8.68 -0.14 7.55
C ILE A 212 7.88 0.85 6.71
N ALA A 213 7.04 0.36 5.80
CA ALA A 213 6.25 1.20 4.94
C ALA A 213 5.16 1.98 5.70
N GLU A 214 4.54 1.36 6.71
CA GLU A 214 3.60 2.04 7.60
C GLU A 214 4.31 2.99 8.57
N TRP A 215 5.47 2.62 9.10
CA TRP A 215 6.32 3.53 9.89
C TRP A 215 6.70 4.78 9.09
N LEU A 216 7.13 4.61 7.84
CA LEU A 216 7.49 5.72 6.96
C LEU A 216 6.27 6.55 6.56
N HIS A 217 5.10 5.92 6.38
CA HIS A 217 3.84 6.62 6.15
C HIS A 217 3.37 7.43 7.38
N ALA A 218 3.51 6.88 8.59
CA ALA A 218 3.24 7.61 9.83
C ALA A 218 4.17 8.83 9.99
N ARG A 219 5.45 8.68 9.59
CA ARG A 219 6.39 9.79 9.50
C ARG A 219 5.93 10.84 8.48
N VAL A 220 5.54 10.44 7.26
CA VAL A 220 5.02 11.37 6.23
C VAL A 220 3.81 12.14 6.74
N ARG A 221 2.87 11.47 7.42
CA ARG A 221 1.71 12.13 8.03
C ARG A 221 2.12 13.18 9.06
N THR A 222 3.08 12.85 9.91
CA THR A 222 3.62 13.77 10.91
C THR A 222 4.31 14.96 10.25
N GLU A 223 5.17 14.72 9.27
CA GLU A 223 5.97 15.73 8.57
C GLU A 223 5.11 16.69 7.74
N LEU A 224 4.01 16.21 7.14
CA LEU A 224 3.06 17.03 6.39
C LEU A 224 1.92 17.60 7.24
N GLY A 225 1.88 17.32 8.54
CA GLY A 225 0.80 17.78 9.43
C GLY A 225 -0.58 17.17 9.09
N ILE A 226 -0.61 15.97 8.52
CA ILE A 226 -1.84 15.24 8.19
C ILE A 226 -2.46 14.72 9.48
N GLU A 227 -3.74 15.01 9.70
CA GLU A 227 -4.48 14.54 10.87
C GLU A 227 -4.58 13.01 10.91
N ALA A 228 -4.66 12.45 12.13
CA ALA A 228 -4.84 11.02 12.32
C ALA A 228 -6.09 10.51 11.58
N GLY A 229 -5.95 9.39 10.88
CA GLY A 229 -7.03 8.82 10.05
C GLY A 229 -7.14 9.43 8.64
N ARG A 230 -6.38 10.47 8.32
CA ARG A 230 -6.31 11.07 6.96
C ARG A 230 -5.01 10.72 6.26
N GLY A 231 -4.98 10.99 4.95
CA GLY A 231 -3.91 10.59 4.05
C GLY A 231 -3.93 9.08 3.79
N ARG A 232 -3.55 8.66 2.59
CA ARG A 232 -3.52 7.24 2.23
C ARG A 232 -2.26 6.90 1.43
N ARG A 233 -1.71 5.73 1.74
CA ARG A 233 -0.58 5.12 1.03
C ARG A 233 -1.10 4.09 0.05
N TYR A 234 -0.79 4.22 -1.23
CA TYR A 234 -1.19 3.28 -2.26
C TYR A 234 0.04 2.63 -2.88
N SER A 235 0.09 1.31 -2.86
CA SER A 235 1.16 0.53 -3.48
C SER A 235 0.72 -0.01 -4.83
N TRP A 236 1.60 0.03 -5.83
CA TRP A 236 1.26 -0.47 -7.16
C TRP A 236 1.00 -1.98 -7.17
N GLY A 237 0.05 -2.40 -8.00
CA GLY A 237 -0.50 -3.76 -8.02
C GLY A 237 -1.80 -3.90 -7.22
N TYR A 238 -2.15 -2.92 -6.38
CA TYR A 238 -3.44 -2.87 -5.69
C TYR A 238 -4.54 -2.24 -6.55
N PRO A 239 -5.83 -2.45 -6.21
CA PRO A 239 -6.96 -2.03 -7.05
C PRO A 239 -7.01 -0.57 -7.49
N ALA A 240 -6.47 0.37 -6.70
CA ALA A 240 -6.42 1.79 -7.02
C ALA A 240 -5.30 2.17 -8.02
N CYS A 241 -4.21 1.41 -8.06
CA CYS A 241 -3.05 1.62 -8.92
C CYS A 241 -2.46 0.27 -9.40
N PRO A 242 -3.20 -0.50 -10.21
CA PRO A 242 -2.86 -1.89 -10.54
C PRO A 242 -1.68 -2.05 -11.51
N ASP A 243 -1.30 -0.99 -12.24
CA ASP A 243 -0.28 -1.08 -13.29
C ASP A 243 1.14 -1.00 -12.70
N GLN A 244 1.78 -2.16 -12.54
CA GLN A 244 3.14 -2.24 -12.00
C GLN A 244 4.21 -1.68 -12.95
N SER A 245 3.92 -1.44 -14.24
CA SER A 245 4.91 -0.86 -15.16
C SER A 245 5.28 0.58 -14.80
N GLU A 246 4.42 1.28 -14.05
CA GLU A 246 4.70 2.61 -13.51
C GLU A 246 5.88 2.63 -12.53
N HIS A 247 6.27 1.47 -11.96
CA HIS A 247 7.47 1.38 -11.14
C HIS A 247 8.73 1.87 -11.86
N VAL A 248 8.81 1.76 -13.19
CA VAL A 248 9.97 2.29 -13.94
C VAL A 248 10.16 3.79 -13.70
N LYS A 249 9.07 4.56 -13.71
CA LYS A 249 9.10 6.01 -13.46
C LYS A 249 9.38 6.31 -11.99
N VAL A 250 8.76 5.56 -11.09
CA VAL A 250 8.93 5.75 -9.64
C VAL A 250 10.36 5.42 -9.19
N PHE A 251 10.98 4.40 -9.78
CA PHE A 251 12.39 4.06 -9.54
C PHE A 251 13.32 5.18 -9.97
N ASP A 252 13.07 5.78 -11.13
CA ASP A 252 13.85 6.93 -11.61
C ASP A 252 13.68 8.15 -10.70
N LEU A 253 12.45 8.45 -10.29
CA LEU A 253 12.16 9.53 -9.34
C LEU A 253 12.86 9.33 -7.99
N LEU A 254 12.83 8.11 -7.45
CA LEU A 254 13.36 7.80 -6.12
C LEU A 254 14.84 7.37 -6.10
N ASP A 255 15.48 7.19 -7.25
CA ASP A 255 16.76 6.49 -7.37
C ASP A 255 16.75 5.17 -6.57
N ALA A 256 15.68 4.39 -6.68
CA ALA A 256 15.40 3.26 -5.76
C ALA A 256 16.50 2.19 -5.77
N GLN A 257 17.28 2.09 -6.85
CA GLN A 257 18.44 1.21 -6.99
C GLN A 257 19.51 1.50 -5.93
N ARG A 258 19.59 2.74 -5.42
CA ARG A 258 20.49 3.11 -4.32
C ARG A 258 20.23 2.28 -3.07
N ILE A 259 18.97 1.87 -2.83
CA ILE A 259 18.59 0.98 -1.71
C ILE A 259 18.73 -0.51 -2.01
N GLY A 260 19.29 -0.87 -3.17
CA GLY A 260 19.48 -2.25 -3.60
C GLY A 260 18.23 -2.87 -4.21
N LEU A 261 17.25 -2.05 -4.62
CA LEU A 261 16.07 -2.51 -5.33
C LEU A 261 16.33 -2.67 -6.82
N SER A 262 15.68 -3.67 -7.42
CA SER A 262 15.58 -3.87 -8.87
C SER A 262 14.14 -4.16 -9.28
N LEU A 263 13.90 -4.16 -10.59
CA LEU A 263 12.64 -4.59 -11.18
C LEU A 263 12.87 -5.86 -11.98
N SER A 264 12.01 -6.85 -11.77
CA SER A 264 11.96 -8.04 -12.60
C SER A 264 11.43 -7.71 -14.01
N GLY A 265 11.48 -8.67 -14.94
CA GLY A 265 10.92 -8.50 -16.28
C GLY A 265 9.40 -8.22 -16.31
N GLY A 266 8.69 -8.53 -15.23
CA GLY A 266 7.28 -8.23 -15.04
C GLY A 266 7.02 -6.97 -14.20
N TYR A 267 8.05 -6.15 -13.94
CA TYR A 267 7.98 -4.96 -13.09
C TYR A 267 7.68 -5.21 -11.61
N ALA A 268 7.84 -6.45 -11.14
CA ALA A 268 7.81 -6.75 -9.72
C ALA A 268 9.07 -6.19 -9.05
N VAL A 269 8.92 -5.64 -7.85
CA VAL A 269 10.04 -5.11 -7.05
C VAL A 269 10.83 -6.29 -6.46
N GLU A 270 12.15 -6.21 -6.58
CA GLU A 270 13.09 -7.19 -6.04
C GLU A 270 14.06 -6.49 -5.08
N PRO A 271 14.35 -7.03 -3.88
CA PRO A 271 13.84 -8.29 -3.33
C PRO A 271 12.34 -8.27 -3.03
N GLU A 272 11.71 -9.43 -2.94
CA GLU A 272 10.25 -9.58 -2.74
C GLU A 272 9.74 -8.87 -1.48
N GLN A 273 10.51 -8.89 -0.38
CA GLN A 273 10.17 -8.20 0.86
C GLN A 273 10.51 -6.69 0.76
N SER A 274 9.87 -6.04 -0.19
CA SER A 274 10.00 -4.63 -0.52
C SER A 274 8.66 -4.07 -0.98
N THR A 275 8.43 -2.77 -0.80
CA THR A 275 7.21 -2.12 -1.29
C THR A 275 7.51 -0.71 -1.76
N VAL A 276 6.77 -0.26 -2.76
CA VAL A 276 6.87 1.06 -3.36
C VAL A 276 5.47 1.66 -3.37
N ALA A 277 5.36 2.89 -2.91
CA ALA A 277 4.06 3.51 -2.71
C ALA A 277 4.06 5.02 -2.94
N ILE A 278 2.89 5.52 -3.30
CA ILE A 278 2.54 6.93 -3.35
C ILE A 278 1.66 7.28 -2.15
N VAL A 279 1.90 8.44 -1.54
CA VAL A 279 1.06 8.96 -0.47
C VAL A 279 0.27 10.15 -0.98
N ALA A 280 -1.06 10.06 -0.91
CA ALA A 280 -1.95 11.18 -1.11
C ALA A 280 -2.29 11.80 0.25
N HIS A 281 -1.95 13.08 0.45
CA HIS A 281 -2.19 13.78 1.72
C HIS A 281 -3.63 14.27 1.89
N HIS A 282 -4.39 14.30 0.80
CA HIS A 282 -5.73 14.88 0.73
C HIS A 282 -6.67 14.36 1.83
N PRO A 283 -7.47 15.22 2.48
CA PRO A 283 -8.33 14.81 3.59
C PRO A 283 -9.43 13.81 3.19
N GLN A 284 -9.82 13.81 1.91
CA GLN A 284 -10.79 12.85 1.35
C GLN A 284 -10.14 11.59 0.75
N ALA A 285 -8.81 11.42 0.90
CA ALA A 285 -8.13 10.21 0.46
C ALA A 285 -8.71 8.96 1.15
N THR A 286 -9.10 7.97 0.36
CA THR A 286 -9.65 6.70 0.86
C THR A 286 -9.18 5.54 -0.01
N TYR A 287 -9.21 4.32 0.52
CA TYR A 287 -9.00 3.14 -0.31
C TYR A 287 -10.21 2.90 -1.19
N PHE A 288 -9.96 2.66 -2.47
CA PHE A 288 -10.98 2.38 -3.48
C PHE A 288 -10.46 1.36 -4.48
N GLY A 289 -11.36 0.76 -5.24
CA GLY A 289 -11.04 -0.10 -6.37
C GLY A 289 -11.96 0.20 -7.55
N MET A 290 -11.73 -0.48 -8.68
CA MET A 290 -12.51 -0.25 -9.90
C MET A 290 -14.01 -0.54 -9.77
N LYS A 291 -14.41 -1.25 -8.71
CA LYS A 291 -15.80 -1.67 -8.44
C LYS A 291 -16.27 -1.35 -7.02
N SER A 292 -15.51 -0.56 -6.25
CA SER A 292 -15.79 -0.30 -4.83
C SER A 292 -15.15 1.00 -4.35
N GLY A 293 -15.71 1.60 -3.31
CA GLY A 293 -15.24 2.87 -2.74
C GLY A 293 -16.01 4.09 -3.25
N PHE A 294 -16.23 5.04 -2.36
CA PHE A 294 -16.96 6.30 -2.58
C PHE A 294 -16.18 7.45 -1.94
N VAL A 295 -16.37 8.67 -2.43
CA VAL A 295 -15.72 9.87 -1.90
C VAL A 295 -16.36 10.20 -0.55
N PRO A 296 -15.58 10.25 0.55
CA PRO A 296 -16.13 10.61 1.85
C PRO A 296 -16.40 12.12 1.93
N GLU A 297 -17.52 12.52 2.55
CA GLU A 297 -17.87 13.94 2.71
C GLU A 297 -16.83 14.70 3.57
N ASP A 298 -16.46 14.16 4.74
CA ASP A 298 -15.56 14.79 5.73
C ASP A 298 -14.21 14.05 5.93
N GLY A 299 -13.88 13.15 5.00
CA GLY A 299 -12.78 12.18 5.11
C GLY A 299 -13.25 10.83 5.66
N ALA A 300 -12.47 9.78 5.39
CA ALA A 300 -12.75 8.43 5.88
C ALA A 300 -11.78 8.09 7.02
N PRO A 301 -12.22 7.41 8.10
CA PRO A 301 -11.29 6.83 9.07
C PRO A 301 -10.35 5.84 8.36
N ASP A 302 -9.10 5.79 8.81
CA ASP A 302 -8.10 4.86 8.30
C ASP A 302 -8.24 3.52 9.03
N ALA A 303 -9.07 2.63 8.48
CA ALA A 303 -9.31 1.31 9.07
C ALA A 303 -8.00 0.52 9.26
N LEU A 304 -7.03 0.66 8.36
CA LEU A 304 -5.73 -0.03 8.47
C LEU A 304 -4.89 0.46 9.65
N VAL A 305 -5.09 1.69 10.12
CA VAL A 305 -4.31 2.28 11.23
C VAL A 305 -5.08 2.24 12.56
N ILE A 306 -6.41 2.19 12.51
CA ILE A 306 -7.26 2.20 13.71
C ILE A 306 -7.61 0.77 14.17
N GLU A 307 -7.60 -0.22 13.28
CA GLU A 307 -8.08 -1.58 13.60
C GLU A 307 -6.99 -2.65 13.61
N ALA A 308 -5.81 -2.37 13.03
CA ALA A 308 -4.68 -3.28 13.12
C ALA A 308 -4.07 -3.22 14.54
N PRO A 309 -4.10 -4.31 15.30
CA PRO A 309 -3.51 -4.38 16.63
C PRO A 309 -1.99 -4.23 16.53
N ARG A 310 -1.46 -3.26 17.28
CA ARG A 310 -0.01 -3.04 17.39
C ARG A 310 0.66 -4.26 18.03
N ALA A 311 1.97 -4.40 17.86
CA ALA A 311 2.70 -5.56 18.36
C ALA A 311 2.59 -5.83 19.87
N ASP A 312 2.18 -4.83 20.66
CA ASP A 312 1.99 -4.93 22.10
C ASP A 312 0.52 -5.18 22.52
N GLU A 313 -0.42 -5.12 21.58
CA GLU A 313 -1.84 -5.36 21.80
C GLU A 313 -2.20 -6.81 21.43
N LEU A 314 -3.29 -7.33 22.02
CA LEU A 314 -3.76 -8.67 21.66
C LEU A 314 -4.55 -8.57 20.34
N PRO A 315 -4.11 -9.20 19.24
CA PRO A 315 -4.82 -9.13 17.98
C PRO A 315 -6.21 -9.79 18.03
N PRO A 316 -7.19 -9.32 17.24
CA PRO A 316 -8.52 -9.90 17.23
C PRO A 316 -8.48 -11.33 16.69
N ASP A 317 -9.49 -12.13 17.05
CA ASP A 317 -9.61 -13.52 16.63
C ASP A 317 -10.40 -13.70 15.31
N SER A 318 -10.90 -12.60 14.73
CA SER A 318 -11.44 -12.53 13.38
C SER A 318 -10.37 -12.89 12.34
N GLU A 319 -10.79 -13.21 11.12
CA GLU A 319 -9.84 -13.36 10.01
C GLU A 319 -9.56 -11.98 9.42
N PRO A 320 -8.31 -11.66 9.05
CA PRO A 320 -8.00 -10.39 8.41
C PRO A 320 -8.68 -10.32 7.04
N ALA A 321 -9.03 -9.10 6.62
CA ALA A 321 -9.54 -8.87 5.27
C ALA A 321 -8.49 -9.35 4.25
N GLU A 322 -8.91 -10.08 3.22
CA GLU A 322 -8.01 -10.42 2.13
C GLU A 322 -7.68 -9.14 1.35
N ALA A 323 -6.41 -8.96 1.00
CA ALA A 323 -5.94 -7.78 0.27
C ALA A 323 -6.80 -7.56 -0.99
N GLY A 324 -7.64 -6.52 -0.98
CA GLY A 324 -8.50 -6.14 -2.10
C GLY A 324 -10.02 -6.28 -1.89
N GLU A 325 -10.49 -6.79 -0.75
CA GLU A 325 -11.92 -6.72 -0.39
C GLU A 325 -12.16 -5.65 0.68
N PRO A 326 -12.92 -4.57 0.39
CA PRO A 326 -13.34 -3.64 1.43
C PRO A 326 -14.34 -4.34 2.36
N GLU A 327 -14.29 -4.04 3.66
CA GLU A 327 -15.33 -4.46 4.59
C GLU A 327 -16.72 -4.07 4.07
N PRO A 328 -17.73 -4.94 4.24
CA PRO A 328 -19.09 -4.58 3.90
C PRO A 328 -19.52 -3.39 4.78
N ALA A 329 -20.05 -2.34 4.14
CA ALA A 329 -20.60 -1.19 4.85
C ALA A 329 -21.56 -1.65 5.96
N PRO A 330 -21.55 -1.02 7.14
CA PRO A 330 -22.45 -1.39 8.22
C PRO A 330 -23.88 -1.27 7.72
N VAL A 331 -24.60 -2.39 7.76
CA VAL A 331 -26.04 -2.42 7.45
C VAL A 331 -26.71 -1.47 8.44
N PRO A 332 -27.39 -0.40 7.99
CA PRO A 332 -28.11 0.45 8.92
C PRO A 332 -29.12 -0.42 9.66
N SER A 333 -29.01 -0.41 11.00
CA SER A 333 -29.96 -1.08 11.87
C SER A 333 -31.36 -0.56 11.53
N ALA A 334 -32.21 -1.43 10.99
CA ALA A 334 -33.61 -1.11 10.74
C ALA A 334 -34.27 -0.75 12.07
N GLY A 335 -34.61 0.53 12.23
CA GLY A 335 -35.53 1.03 13.24
C GLY A 335 -36.97 0.96 12.76
#